data_AF-A0A8T4AAS4-F1
#
_entry.id   AF-A0A8T4AAS4-F1
#
_cell.length_a   1.000
_cell.length_b   1.000
_cell.length_c   1.000
_cell.angle_alpha   90.00
_cell.angle_beta   90.00
_cell.angle_gamma   90.00
#
_symmetry.space_group_name_H-M   'P 1'
#
loop_
_entity.id
_entity.type
_entity.pdbx_description
1 polymer ?
#
loop_
_entity_poly.entity_id
_entity_poly.type
_entity_poly.pdbx_seq_one_letter_code
_entity_poly.pdbx_strand_id
1 'polypeptide(L)'
;MAMFVGCSANEHEAVEQVLNQRSQAMHEKNIQHYAALIANDYIALGRDKNKVVDDVQHLFQTFDKIEMVTHDRTVRVLPHGHAECEQSYTLKAYADGQWRVMTRREQLMLQKKGDVWKVTAGL
;
A
#
# COMPACT_ATOMS: atom_id res chain seq x y z
N MET A 1 -21.03 26.20 18.49
CA MET A 1 -21.25 24.96 17.71
C MET A 1 -20.15 24.91 16.65
N ALA A 2 -19.01 24.29 16.97
CA ALA A 2 -17.80 24.34 16.15
C ALA A 2 -17.82 23.22 15.10
N MET A 3 -17.61 23.59 13.83
CA MET A 3 -17.52 22.68 12.69
C MET A 3 -16.17 21.95 12.70
N PHE A 4 -16.16 20.66 13.06
CA PHE A 4 -14.99 19.77 12.98
C PHE A 4 -15.13 18.73 11.85
N VAL A 5 -15.64 19.13 10.68
CA VAL A 5 -15.85 18.21 9.53
C VAL A 5 -14.71 18.31 8.49
N GLY A 6 -13.81 19.29 8.62
CA GLY A 6 -12.76 19.55 7.62
C GLY A 6 -11.47 18.74 7.75
N CYS A 7 -11.10 18.28 8.95
CA CYS A 7 -9.82 17.58 9.14
C CYS A 7 -9.85 16.13 8.66
N SER A 8 -10.95 15.40 8.88
CA SER A 8 -11.02 13.96 8.57
C SER A 8 -11.11 13.66 7.07
N ALA A 9 -11.76 14.53 6.28
CA ALA A 9 -11.87 14.38 4.83
C ALA A 9 -10.48 14.44 4.16
N ASN A 10 -9.65 15.39 4.59
CA ASN A 10 -8.28 15.54 4.06
C ASN A 10 -7.37 14.35 4.46
N GLU A 11 -7.50 13.83 5.68
CA GLU A 11 -6.72 12.65 6.10
C GLU A 11 -7.15 11.40 5.33
N HIS A 12 -8.45 11.23 5.07
CA HIS A 12 -8.95 10.11 4.28
C HIS A 12 -8.38 10.16 2.85
N GLU A 13 -8.44 11.31 2.20
CA GLU A 13 -7.87 11.49 0.85
C GLU A 13 -6.36 11.23 0.83
N ALA A 14 -5.62 11.68 1.86
CA ALA A 14 -4.19 11.41 1.96
C ALA A 14 -3.87 9.91 2.11
N VAL A 15 -4.68 9.17 2.87
CA VAL A 15 -4.54 7.70 2.99
C VAL A 15 -4.85 7.02 1.66
N GLU A 16 -5.94 7.42 0.99
CA GLU A 16 -6.29 6.93 -0.35
C GLU A 16 -5.16 7.17 -1.36
N GLN A 17 -4.52 8.35 -1.29
CA GLN A 17 -3.40 8.70 -2.14
C GLN A 17 -2.20 7.77 -1.93
N VAL A 18 -1.84 7.42 -0.69
CA VAL A 18 -0.77 6.44 -0.41
C VAL A 18 -1.09 5.08 -1.01
N LEU A 19 -2.34 4.62 -0.88
CA LEU A 19 -2.77 3.33 -1.42
C LEU A 19 -2.78 3.32 -2.96
N ASN A 20 -3.14 4.43 -3.59
CA ASN A 20 -3.07 4.59 -5.05
C ASN A 20 -1.64 4.66 -5.56
N GLN A 21 -0.76 5.41 -4.86
CA GLN A 21 0.67 5.44 -5.14
C GLN A 21 1.31 4.05 -5.03
N ARG A 22 0.86 3.22 -4.07
CA ARG A 22 1.32 1.83 -3.97
C ARG A 22 0.97 1.01 -5.21
N SER A 23 -0.28 1.07 -5.68
CA SER A 23 -0.69 0.39 -6.93
C SER A 23 0.07 0.92 -8.15
N GLN A 24 0.30 2.23 -8.22
CA GLN A 24 1.09 2.86 -9.29
C GLN A 24 2.54 2.38 -9.27
N ALA A 25 3.20 2.35 -8.11
CA ALA A 25 4.57 1.87 -7.97
C ALA A 25 4.72 0.40 -8.38
N MET A 26 3.69 -0.43 -8.14
CA MET A 26 3.65 -1.82 -8.62
C MET A 26 3.55 -1.89 -10.16
N HIS A 27 2.71 -1.07 -10.77
CA HIS A 27 2.56 -1.01 -12.23
C HIS A 27 3.82 -0.51 -12.94
N GLU A 28 4.45 0.53 -12.39
CA GLU A 28 5.68 1.13 -12.91
C GLU A 28 6.93 0.31 -12.59
N LYS A 29 6.80 -0.74 -11.75
CA LYS A 29 7.92 -1.50 -11.19
C LYS A 29 8.97 -0.59 -10.52
N ASN A 30 8.51 0.48 -9.87
CA ASN A 30 9.35 1.49 -9.25
C ASN A 30 9.58 1.18 -7.77
N ILE A 31 10.68 0.47 -7.48
CA ILE A 31 10.98 0.03 -6.11
C ILE A 31 11.26 1.19 -5.15
N GLN A 32 11.86 2.27 -5.63
CA GLN A 32 12.15 3.44 -4.80
C GLN A 32 10.85 4.11 -4.34
N HIS A 33 9.90 4.27 -5.27
CA HIS A 33 8.58 4.79 -4.97
C HIS A 33 7.84 3.86 -3.99
N TYR A 34 7.83 2.55 -4.24
CA TYR A 34 7.20 1.58 -3.34
C TYR A 34 7.81 1.62 -1.92
N ALA A 35 9.14 1.58 -1.82
CA ALA A 35 9.86 1.60 -0.55
C ALA A 35 9.64 2.90 0.23
N ALA A 36 9.41 4.02 -0.47
CA ALA A 36 9.10 5.30 0.18
C ALA A 36 7.74 5.28 0.89
N LEU A 37 6.77 4.45 0.48
CA LEU A 37 5.45 4.37 1.10
C LEU A 37 5.44 3.57 2.41
N ILE A 38 6.49 2.77 2.65
CA ILE A 38 6.61 1.91 3.82
C ILE A 38 7.38 2.64 4.93
N ALA A 39 6.87 2.60 6.15
CA ALA A 39 7.50 3.20 7.31
C ALA A 39 8.88 2.56 7.59
N ASN A 40 9.87 3.36 7.98
CA ASN A 40 11.21 2.84 8.24
C ASN A 40 11.25 1.88 9.44
N ASP A 41 10.31 2.05 10.38
CA ASP A 41 10.08 1.20 11.55
C ASP A 41 9.03 0.09 11.28
N TYR A 42 8.74 -0.23 10.01
CA TYR A 42 7.83 -1.32 9.65
C TYR A 42 8.34 -2.65 10.21
N ILE A 43 7.53 -3.28 11.06
CA ILE A 43 7.71 -4.64 11.57
C ILE A 43 6.32 -5.28 11.68
N ALA A 44 6.02 -6.24 10.82
CA ALA A 44 4.76 -6.98 10.86
C ALA A 44 4.94 -8.40 10.30
N LEU A 45 4.20 -9.37 10.85
CA LEU A 45 4.22 -10.77 10.40
C LEU A 45 5.64 -11.37 10.34
N GLY A 46 6.53 -10.96 11.25
CA GLY A 46 7.93 -11.42 11.29
C GLY A 46 8.83 -10.84 10.18
N ARG A 47 8.35 -9.82 9.46
CA ARG A 47 9.07 -9.14 8.37
C ARG A 47 9.32 -7.68 8.73
N ASP A 48 10.50 -7.20 8.39
CA ASP A 48 10.84 -5.78 8.43
C ASP A 48 10.64 -5.11 7.06
N LYS A 49 10.84 -3.80 6.99
CA LYS A 49 10.79 -3.04 5.73
C LYS A 49 11.68 -3.64 4.65
N ASN A 50 12.91 -4.02 4.98
CA ASN A 50 13.88 -4.50 4.01
C ASN A 50 13.37 -5.78 3.35
N LYS A 51 12.87 -6.73 4.14
CA LYS A 51 12.31 -7.97 3.62
C LYS A 51 11.11 -7.72 2.70
N VAL A 52 10.24 -6.77 3.03
CA VAL A 52 9.09 -6.40 2.17
C VAL A 52 9.56 -5.81 0.85
N VAL A 53 10.53 -4.89 0.89
CA VAL A 53 11.10 -4.25 -0.29
C VAL A 53 11.79 -5.30 -1.17
N ASP A 54 12.57 -6.20 -0.58
CA ASP A 54 13.27 -7.27 -1.30
C ASP A 54 12.29 -8.23 -2.01
N ASP A 55 11.18 -8.59 -1.35
CA ASP A 55 10.16 -9.46 -1.95
C ASP A 55 9.50 -8.81 -3.17
N VAL A 56 9.21 -7.51 -3.10
CA VAL A 56 8.64 -6.75 -4.22
C VAL A 56 9.68 -6.51 -5.30
N GLN A 57 10.94 -6.27 -4.94
CA GLN A 57 12.03 -6.15 -5.89
C GLN A 57 12.23 -7.46 -6.67
N HIS A 58 12.18 -8.60 -5.98
CA HIS A 58 12.25 -9.91 -6.61
C HIS A 58 11.08 -10.14 -7.57
N LEU A 59 9.86 -9.74 -7.17
CA LEU A 59 8.70 -9.76 -8.06
C LEU A 59 8.96 -8.92 -9.33
N PHE A 60 9.47 -7.69 -9.16
CA PHE A 60 9.78 -6.80 -10.28
C PHE A 60 10.86 -7.38 -11.20
N GLN A 61 11.83 -8.13 -10.68
CA GLN A 61 12.86 -8.78 -11.49
C GLN A 61 12.36 -10.04 -12.20
N THR A 62 11.39 -10.74 -11.60
CA THR A 62 10.88 -12.02 -12.12
C THR A 62 9.90 -11.84 -13.28
N PHE A 63 9.07 -10.79 -13.24
CA PHE A 63 7.97 -10.61 -14.18
C PHE A 63 8.21 -9.44 -15.12
N ASP A 64 7.96 -9.62 -16.41
CA ASP A 64 8.12 -8.59 -17.44
C ASP A 64 7.17 -7.41 -17.18
N LYS A 65 5.91 -7.72 -16.84
CA LYS A 65 4.86 -6.75 -16.53
C LYS A 65 4.11 -7.14 -15.27
N ILE A 66 3.72 -6.13 -14.50
CA ILE A 66 2.90 -6.29 -13.30
C ILE A 66 1.76 -5.29 -13.35
N GLU A 67 0.55 -5.76 -13.04
CA GLU A 67 -0.63 -4.93 -12.88
C GLU A 67 -1.27 -5.25 -11.55
N MET A 68 -1.48 -4.22 -10.74
CA MET A 68 -2.22 -4.32 -9.49
C MET A 68 -3.50 -3.49 -9.60
N VAL A 69 -4.64 -4.16 -9.42
CA VAL A 69 -5.94 -3.50 -9.36
C VAL A 69 -6.54 -3.78 -7.99
N THR A 70 -6.85 -2.72 -7.25
CA THR A 70 -7.51 -2.80 -5.94
C THR A 70 -9.02 -2.64 -6.09
N HIS A 71 -9.78 -3.33 -5.27
CA HIS A 71 -11.24 -3.30 -5.26
C HIS A 71 -11.77 -3.42 -3.82
N ASP A 72 -13.03 -3.02 -3.62
CA ASP A 72 -13.75 -3.07 -2.34
C ASP A 72 -13.01 -2.39 -1.18
N ARG A 73 -12.28 -1.31 -1.49
CA ARG A 73 -11.48 -0.57 -0.52
C ARG A 73 -12.39 0.12 0.49
N THR A 74 -12.08 -0.11 1.77
CA THR A 74 -12.68 0.59 2.91
C THR A 74 -11.56 1.18 3.75
N VAL A 75 -11.49 2.51 3.81
CA VAL A 75 -10.53 3.23 4.65
C VAL A 75 -11.24 3.74 5.91
N ARG A 76 -10.61 3.52 7.07
CA ARG A 76 -11.03 4.04 8.37
C ARG A 76 -9.90 4.86 8.95
N VAL A 77 -10.06 6.18 8.94
CA VAL A 77 -9.13 7.09 9.64
C VAL A 77 -9.46 7.05 11.13
N LEU A 78 -8.47 6.74 11.94
CA LEU A 78 -8.54 6.61 13.38
C LEU A 78 -7.88 7.83 14.06
N PRO A 79 -8.16 8.05 15.36
CA PRO A 79 -7.47 9.09 16.13
C PRO A 79 -5.95 8.95 16.12
N HIS A 80 -5.26 10.05 16.45
CA HIS A 80 -3.79 10.08 16.62
C HIS A 80 -2.98 9.72 15.36
N GLY A 81 -3.55 9.97 14.17
CA GLY A 81 -2.83 9.75 12.90
C GLY A 81 -2.64 8.27 12.59
N HIS A 82 -3.64 7.45 12.92
CA HIS A 82 -3.70 6.05 12.52
C HIS A 82 -4.78 5.85 11.46
N ALA A 83 -4.62 4.87 10.59
CA ALA A 83 -5.67 4.47 9.67
C ALA A 83 -5.59 2.97 9.40
N GLU A 84 -6.75 2.38 9.15
CA GLU A 84 -6.90 1.01 8.72
C GLU A 84 -7.50 1.00 7.32
N CYS A 85 -6.98 0.13 6.45
CA CYS A 85 -7.53 -0.10 5.14
C CYS A 85 -7.79 -1.59 4.96
N GLU A 86 -9.03 -1.96 4.66
CA GLU A 86 -9.36 -3.28 4.15
C GLU A 86 -9.63 -3.17 2.65
N GLN A 87 -9.00 -4.02 1.85
CA GLN A 87 -9.28 -4.10 0.41
C GLN A 87 -9.00 -5.49 -0.10
N SER A 88 -9.53 -5.82 -1.27
CA SER A 88 -8.97 -6.92 -2.06
C SER A 88 -8.18 -6.36 -3.23
N TYR A 89 -7.24 -7.14 -3.75
CA TYR A 89 -6.51 -6.79 -4.96
C TYR A 89 -6.36 -7.99 -5.88
N THR A 90 -6.40 -7.71 -7.18
CA THR A 90 -5.93 -8.62 -8.22
C THR A 90 -4.56 -8.20 -8.67
N LEU A 91 -3.59 -9.10 -8.53
CA LEU A 91 -2.25 -8.95 -9.08
C LEU A 91 -2.15 -9.83 -10.33
N LYS A 92 -1.89 -9.20 -11.48
CA LYS A 92 -1.55 -9.87 -12.72
C LYS A 92 -0.06 -9.69 -12.97
N ALA A 93 0.63 -10.77 -13.27
CA ALA A 93 2.05 -10.76 -13.56
C ALA A 93 2.32 -11.53 -14.85
N TYR A 94 3.01 -10.91 -15.80
CA TYR A 94 3.34 -11.50 -17.10
C TYR A 94 4.77 -12.02 -17.09
N ALA A 95 4.95 -13.29 -17.49
CA ALA A 95 6.25 -13.88 -17.78
C ALA A 95 6.06 -15.10 -18.68
N ASP A 96 7.09 -15.45 -19.44
CA ASP A 96 7.10 -16.63 -20.34
C ASP A 96 5.93 -16.65 -21.34
N GLY A 97 5.52 -15.47 -21.82
CA GLY A 97 4.42 -15.34 -22.76
C GLY A 97 3.02 -15.44 -22.13
N GLN A 98 2.90 -15.63 -20.81
CA GLN A 98 1.65 -15.93 -20.13
C GLN A 98 1.37 -15.00 -18.94
N TRP A 99 0.08 -14.71 -18.72
CA TRP A 99 -0.39 -14.00 -17.53
C TRP A 99 -0.67 -14.98 -16.40
N ARG A 100 -0.10 -14.69 -15.24
CA ARG A 100 -0.44 -15.31 -13.97
C ARG A 100 -1.28 -14.31 -13.17
N VAL A 101 -2.39 -14.77 -12.60
CA VAL A 101 -3.34 -13.91 -11.89
C VAL A 101 -3.57 -14.48 -10.50
N MET A 102 -3.52 -13.62 -9.50
CA MET A 102 -3.96 -13.94 -8.14
C MET A 102 -4.88 -12.84 -7.62
N THR A 103 -5.84 -13.22 -6.78
CA THR A 103 -6.66 -12.28 -6.02
C THR A 103 -6.48 -12.58 -4.55
N ARG A 104 -6.26 -11.53 -3.74
CA ARG A 104 -6.11 -11.64 -2.30
C ARG A 104 -6.87 -10.52 -1.61
N ARG A 105 -7.35 -10.80 -0.39
CA ARG A 105 -7.79 -9.78 0.56
C ARG A 105 -6.62 -9.39 1.46
N GLU A 106 -6.48 -8.11 1.73
CA GLU A 106 -5.47 -7.56 2.64
C GLU A 106 -6.10 -6.56 3.62
N GLN A 107 -5.46 -6.45 4.78
CA GLN A 107 -5.72 -5.39 5.75
C GLN A 107 -4.39 -4.68 6.01
N LEU A 108 -4.35 -3.39 5.72
CA LEU A 108 -3.19 -2.54 5.90
C LEU A 108 -3.40 -1.61 7.08
N MET A 109 -2.36 -1.42 7.88
CA MET A 109 -2.30 -0.38 8.88
C MET A 109 -1.39 0.74 8.36
N LEU A 110 -1.84 1.98 8.54
CA LEU A 110 -1.08 3.17 8.20
C LEU A 110 -0.95 4.06 9.42
N GLN A 111 0.17 4.77 9.47
CA GLN A 111 0.42 5.79 10.48
C GLN A 111 0.97 7.05 9.81
N LYS A 112 0.51 8.20 10.30
CA LYS A 112 1.05 9.50 9.95
C LYS A 112 2.36 9.71 10.70
N LYS A 113 3.46 9.84 9.96
CA LYS A 113 4.81 10.10 10.47
C LYS A 113 5.21 11.52 10.04
N GLY A 114 5.03 12.49 10.93
CA GLY A 114 5.08 13.91 10.55
C GLY A 114 3.86 14.27 9.70
N ASP A 115 4.09 14.84 8.51
CA ASP A 115 3.02 15.20 7.57
C ASP A 115 2.70 14.13 6.52
N VAL A 116 3.35 12.96 6.60
CA VAL A 116 3.26 11.92 5.57
C VAL A 116 2.70 10.63 6.14
N TRP A 117 1.71 10.06 5.46
CA TRP A 117 1.18 8.73 5.76
C TRP A 117 2.10 7.63 5.23
N LYS A 118 2.31 6.58 6.03
CA LYS A 118 3.13 5.42 5.68
C LYS A 118 2.43 4.14 6.08
N VAL A 119 2.64 3.07 5.31
CA VAL A 119 2.21 1.72 5.67
C VAL A 119 3.11 1.19 6.78
N THR A 120 2.51 0.71 7.87
CA THR A 120 3.21 0.20 9.06
C THR A 120 2.95 -1.29 9.31
N ALA A 121 1.89 -1.88 8.73
CA ALA A 121 1.64 -3.32 8.79
C ALA A 121 0.75 -3.83 7.63
N GLY A 122 0.73 -5.14 7.43
CA GLY A 122 -0.24 -5.84 6.56
C GLY A 122 0.30 -6.32 5.20
N LEU A 123 1.58 -6.09 4.90
CA LEU A 123 2.26 -6.49 3.65
C LEU A 123 3.00 -7.83 3.78
#